data_AF-A0A1H8JZW1-F1
#
_entry.id   AF-A0A1H8JZW1-F1
#
_cell.length_a   1.000
_cell.length_b   1.000
_cell.length_c   1.000
_cell.angle_alpha   90.00
_cell.angle_beta   90.00
_cell.angle_gamma   90.00
#
_symmetry.space_group_name_H-M   'P 1'
#
loop_
_entity.id
_entity.type
_entity.pdbx_description
1 polymer ?
#
loop_
_entity_poly.entity_id
_entity_poly.type
_entity_poly.pdbx_seq_one_letter_code
_entity_poly.pdbx_strand_id
1 'polypeptide(L)'
;MALEEVNVFNMADRRVEGSIEVVDPTGDTALEKTFDLEHEQDQNSGGVLGATGEYVVSVELVNTEIAGSSQASKTVSIDDTDAERIGVVFNTNEEYDPIVIRVGTTPKDFLEVAN
;
A
#
# COMPACT_ATOMS: atom_id res chain seq x y z
N MET A 1 -10.54 -11.86 3.24
CA MET A 1 -9.20 -11.29 3.44
C MET A 1 -9.19 -10.67 4.83
N ALA A 2 -8.15 -10.91 5.61
CA ALA A 2 -7.94 -10.24 6.90
C ALA A 2 -6.93 -9.13 6.65
N LEU A 3 -7.28 -7.89 7.02
CA LEU A 3 -6.35 -6.77 6.92
C LEU A 3 -5.40 -6.77 8.10
N GLU A 4 -4.14 -6.48 7.84
CA GLU A 4 -3.19 -6.03 8.84
C GLU A 4 -2.92 -4.53 8.67
N GLU A 5 -2.01 -3.98 9.46
CA GLU A 5 -1.70 -2.55 9.52
C GLU A 5 -1.29 -1.96 8.17
N VAL A 6 -0.53 -2.71 7.37
CA VAL A 6 -0.13 -2.35 6.01
C VAL A 6 -0.54 -3.46 5.05
N ASN A 7 -1.23 -3.11 3.96
CA ASN A 7 -1.75 -4.08 2.99
C ASN A 7 -1.40 -3.64 1.57
N VAL A 8 -0.96 -4.57 0.73
CA VAL A 8 -0.62 -4.35 -0.68
C VAL A 8 -1.52 -5.23 -1.52
N PHE A 9 -2.28 -4.65 -2.44
CA PHE A 9 -3.26 -5.32 -3.28
C PHE A 9 -2.84 -5.24 -4.76
N ASN A 10 -2.74 -6.40 -5.40
CA ASN A 10 -2.51 -6.47 -6.84
C ASN A 10 -3.82 -6.65 -7.62
N MET A 11 -4.35 -5.55 -8.17
CA MET A 11 -5.52 -5.58 -9.07
C MET A 11 -5.11 -5.52 -10.55
N ALA A 12 -3.82 -5.60 -10.87
CA ALA A 12 -3.36 -5.70 -12.25
C ALA A 12 -3.59 -7.12 -12.78
N ASP A 13 -3.95 -7.28 -14.06
CA ASP A 13 -4.11 -8.58 -14.73
C ASP A 13 -2.77 -9.33 -14.96
N ARG A 14 -1.76 -9.05 -14.14
CA ARG A 14 -0.40 -9.58 -14.24
C ARG A 14 0.22 -9.69 -12.85
N ARG A 15 1.29 -10.48 -12.77
CA ARG A 15 2.14 -10.53 -11.58
C ARG A 15 2.86 -9.19 -11.37
N VAL A 16 2.92 -8.75 -10.12
CA VAL A 16 3.62 -7.53 -9.71
C VAL A 16 4.62 -7.88 -8.61
N GLU A 17 5.87 -7.51 -8.86
CA GLU A 17 7.00 -7.70 -7.94
C GLU A 17 7.54 -6.33 -7.54
N GLY A 18 7.97 -6.19 -6.30
CA GLY A 18 8.45 -4.91 -5.80
C GLY A 18 8.81 -4.90 -4.32
N SER A 19 8.98 -3.70 -3.80
CA SER A 19 9.23 -3.41 -2.39
C SER A 19 8.31 -2.31 -1.89
N ILE A 20 7.93 -2.43 -0.62
CA ILE A 20 7.22 -1.41 0.14
C ILE A 20 8.09 -0.98 1.32
N GLU A 21 8.16 0.31 1.52
CA GLU A 21 8.77 0.96 2.66
C GLU A 21 7.73 1.83 3.37
N VAL A 22 7.72 1.79 4.70
CA VAL A 22 6.93 2.68 5.55
C VAL A 22 7.85 3.32 6.58
N VAL A 23 7.92 4.65 6.54
CA VAL A 23 8.62 5.48 7.52
C VAL A 23 7.60 6.05 8.49
N ASP A 24 7.90 5.95 9.78
CA ASP A 24 7.04 6.41 10.86
C ASP A 24 7.11 7.94 11.09
N PRO A 25 6.26 8.50 11.96
CA PRO A 25 6.25 9.93 12.25
C PRO A 25 7.52 10.46 12.92
N THR A 26 8.36 9.59 13.49
CA THR A 26 9.67 9.94 14.04
C THR A 26 10.78 9.93 13.00
N GLY A 27 10.50 9.41 11.79
CA GLY A 27 11.43 9.33 10.67
C GLY A 27 12.22 8.02 10.62
N ASP A 28 11.87 7.02 11.45
CA ASP A 28 12.49 5.70 11.43
C ASP A 28 11.72 4.76 10.47
N THR A 29 12.43 3.82 9.87
CA THR A 29 11.82 2.82 8.98
C THR A 29 11.05 1.79 9.82
N ALA A 30 9.72 1.85 9.78
CA ALA A 30 8.83 0.93 10.49
C ALA A 30 8.56 -0.37 9.71
N LEU A 31 8.58 -0.31 8.37
CA LEU A 31 8.45 -1.49 7.51
C LEU A 31 9.37 -1.34 6.30
N GLU A 32 10.09 -2.41 5.96
CA GLU A 32 10.74 -2.59 4.67
C GLU A 32 10.54 -4.06 4.26
N LYS A 33 9.81 -4.28 3.17
CA LYS A 33 9.53 -5.64 2.68
C LYS A 33 9.44 -5.70 1.17
N THR A 34 9.77 -6.87 0.63
CA THR A 34 9.53 -7.22 -0.77
C THR A 34 8.23 -8.01 -0.92
N PHE A 35 7.60 -7.89 -2.08
CA PHE A 35 6.41 -8.64 -2.45
C PHE A 35 6.53 -9.21 -3.88
N ASP A 36 5.92 -10.38 -4.09
CA ASP A 36 5.69 -11.06 -5.37
C ASP A 36 4.22 -11.49 -5.36
N LEU A 37 3.36 -10.74 -6.05
CA LEU A 37 1.91 -10.91 -5.99
C LEU A 37 1.35 -11.27 -7.36
N GLU A 38 0.59 -12.35 -7.45
CA GLU A 38 -0.22 -12.67 -8.63
C GLU A 38 -1.46 -11.78 -8.70
N HIS A 39 -2.22 -11.87 -9.79
CA HIS A 39 -3.48 -11.14 -9.94
C HIS A 39 -4.45 -11.49 -8.79
N GLU A 40 -5.11 -10.47 -8.23
CA GLU A 40 -6.03 -10.56 -7.09
C GLU A 40 -5.41 -11.11 -5.80
N GLN A 41 -4.08 -11.08 -5.67
CA GLN A 41 -3.41 -11.40 -4.42
C GLN A 41 -3.09 -10.16 -3.58
N ASP A 42 -3.07 -10.39 -2.27
CA ASP A 42 -2.71 -9.40 -1.25
C ASP A 42 -1.54 -9.87 -0.38
N GLN A 43 -0.70 -8.91 0.04
CA GLN A 43 0.26 -9.08 1.13
C GLN A 43 -0.12 -8.16 2.28
N ASN A 44 -0.24 -8.73 3.47
CA ASN A 44 -0.55 -8.00 4.70
C ASN A 44 0.67 -8.04 5.64
N SER A 45 0.91 -6.95 6.36
CA SER A 45 1.99 -6.82 7.33
C SER A 45 1.53 -6.05 8.56
N GLY A 46 1.65 -6.68 9.73
CA GLY A 46 1.51 -6.03 11.04
C GLY A 46 2.85 -5.70 11.71
N GLY A 47 2.78 -5.01 12.85
CA GLY A 47 3.90 -4.50 13.63
C GLY A 47 4.46 -3.15 13.16
N VAL A 48 3.71 -2.36 12.40
CA VAL A 48 4.14 -1.11 11.75
C VAL A 48 3.57 0.13 12.45
N LEU A 49 2.28 0.12 12.82
CA LEU A 49 1.61 1.29 13.38
C LEU A 49 1.84 1.41 14.88
N GLY A 50 3.03 1.89 15.26
CA GLY A 50 3.41 2.09 16.66
C GLY A 50 2.87 3.37 17.32
N ALA A 51 2.47 4.37 16.55
CA ALA A 51 2.00 5.67 17.04
C ALA A 51 1.06 6.35 16.05
N THR A 52 0.31 7.35 16.50
CA THR A 52 -0.44 8.23 15.60
C THR A 52 0.49 9.28 14.98
N GLY A 53 0.15 9.76 13.79
CA GLY A 53 0.92 10.78 13.07
C GLY A 53 1.02 10.54 11.57
N GLU A 54 1.99 11.20 10.95
CA GLU A 54 2.24 11.10 9.51
C GLU A 54 3.21 9.97 9.20
N TYR A 55 2.77 9.03 8.37
CA TYR A 55 3.57 7.94 7.84
C TYR A 55 3.88 8.21 6.38
N VAL A 56 5.14 8.01 5.96
CA VAL A 56 5.53 8.08 4.55
C VAL A 56 5.57 6.67 4.01
N VAL A 57 4.74 6.40 3.00
CA VAL A 57 4.67 5.08 2.36
C VAL A 57 5.24 5.21 0.97
N SER A 58 6.21 4.37 0.65
CA SER A 58 6.87 4.30 -0.65
C SER A 58 6.75 2.90 -1.20
N VAL A 59 6.48 2.79 -2.49
CA VAL A 59 6.42 1.52 -3.19
C VAL A 59 7.21 1.63 -4.50
N GLU A 60 7.98 0.60 -4.77
CA GLU A 60 8.80 0.49 -5.97
C GLU A 60 8.56 -0.88 -6.60
N LEU A 61 8.30 -0.88 -7.91
CA LEU A 61 8.07 -2.06 -8.71
C LEU A 61 9.36 -2.48 -9.40
N VAL A 62 9.58 -3.79 -9.49
CA VAL A 62 10.78 -4.40 -10.06
C VAL A 62 10.38 -5.16 -11.30
N ASN A 63 11.04 -4.89 -12.42
CA ASN A 63 10.80 -5.51 -13.74
C ASN A 63 9.36 -5.35 -14.29
N THR A 64 8.56 -4.43 -13.73
CA THR A 64 7.19 -4.18 -14.17
C THR A 64 6.80 -2.71 -13.98
N GLU A 65 5.78 -2.30 -14.69
CA GLU A 65 5.18 -0.96 -14.63
C GLU A 65 3.66 -1.09 -14.82
N ILE A 66 2.92 -0.24 -14.13
CA ILE A 66 1.46 -0.17 -14.19
C ILE A 66 1.09 1.18 -14.79
N ALA A 67 0.50 1.16 -15.98
CA ALA A 67 0.20 2.36 -16.77
C ALA A 67 1.39 3.36 -16.86
N GLY A 68 2.62 2.85 -17.03
CA GLY A 68 3.83 3.67 -17.11
C GLY A 68 4.46 4.08 -15.77
N SER A 69 3.87 3.67 -14.64
CA SER A 69 4.40 3.96 -13.31
C SER A 69 5.03 2.72 -12.69
N SER A 70 6.28 2.86 -12.25
CA SER A 70 7.02 1.83 -11.51
C SER A 70 7.25 2.18 -10.04
N GLN A 71 6.78 3.34 -9.59
CA GLN A 71 6.98 3.79 -8.21
C GLN A 71 5.88 4.75 -7.80
N ALA A 72 5.55 4.78 -6.51
CA ALA A 72 4.67 5.76 -5.91
C ALA A 72 5.09 6.04 -4.46
N SER A 73 4.91 7.28 -4.02
CA SER A 73 5.20 7.68 -2.65
C SER A 73 4.14 8.64 -2.16
N LYS A 74 3.62 8.44 -0.94
CA LYS A 74 2.61 9.32 -0.37
C LYS A 74 2.70 9.35 1.15
N THR A 75 2.52 10.53 1.71
CA THR A 75 2.33 10.71 3.15
C THR A 75 0.87 10.49 3.50
N VAL A 76 0.61 9.69 4.53
CA VAL A 76 -0.71 9.41 5.07
C VAL A 76 -0.75 9.71 6.56
N SER A 77 -1.90 10.18 7.05
CA SER A 77 -2.10 10.45 8.48
C SER A 77 -2.86 9.28 9.11
N ILE A 78 -2.37 8.81 10.26
CA ILE A 78 -3.01 7.80 11.10
C ILE A 78 -3.40 8.47 12.42
N ASP A 79 -4.70 8.54 12.67
CA ASP A 79 -5.32 9.10 13.87
C ASP A 79 -5.70 8.00 14.89
N ASP A 80 -5.94 6.76 14.43
CA ASP A 80 -6.28 5.60 15.25
C ASP A 80 -5.55 4.34 14.75
N THR A 81 -4.47 3.96 15.45
CA THR A 81 -3.65 2.78 15.12
C THR A 81 -4.40 1.44 15.28
N ASP A 82 -5.47 1.41 16.09
CA ASP A 82 -6.25 0.18 16.32
C ASP A 82 -7.28 -0.07 15.21
N ALA A 83 -7.78 0.99 14.57
CA ALA A 83 -8.81 0.91 13.53
C ALA A 83 -8.28 1.12 12.11
N GLU A 84 -7.40 2.10 11.92
CA GLU A 84 -6.94 2.54 10.61
C GLU A 84 -5.79 1.66 10.09
N ARG A 85 -5.79 1.46 8.78
CA ARG A 85 -4.85 0.63 8.04
C ARG A 85 -4.37 1.37 6.81
N ILE A 86 -3.13 1.13 6.44
CA ILE A 86 -2.52 1.63 5.21
C ILE A 86 -2.75 0.60 4.11
N GLY A 87 -3.18 1.06 2.94
CA GLY A 87 -3.37 0.23 1.75
C GLY A 87 -2.67 0.81 0.53
N VAL A 88 -1.98 -0.05 -0.20
CA VAL A 88 -1.41 0.22 -1.52
C VAL A 88 -2.18 -0.61 -2.54
N VAL A 89 -2.82 0.03 -3.51
CA VAL A 89 -3.63 -0.63 -4.53
C VAL A 89 -3.01 -0.38 -5.89
N PHE A 90 -2.67 -1.47 -6.57
CA PHE A 90 -2.14 -1.46 -7.93
C PHE A 90 -3.26 -1.58 -8.96
N ASN A 91 -3.14 -0.88 -10.09
CA ASN A 91 -4.09 -0.87 -11.21
C ASN A 91 -5.48 -0.37 -10.79
N THR A 92 -5.56 0.94 -10.53
CA THR A 92 -6.79 1.62 -10.09
C THR A 92 -7.52 2.29 -11.26
N ASN A 93 -8.76 2.70 -11.02
CA ASN A 93 -9.59 3.54 -11.88
C ASN A 93 -9.30 5.04 -11.70
N GLU A 94 -8.29 5.43 -10.91
CA GLU A 94 -7.95 6.84 -10.74
C GLU A 94 -7.23 7.36 -12.00
N GLU A 95 -7.77 8.41 -12.62
CA GLU A 95 -7.35 8.92 -13.95
C GLU A 95 -5.85 9.21 -14.08
N TYR A 96 -5.12 9.40 -12.98
CA TYR A 96 -3.72 9.81 -12.99
C TYR A 96 -2.80 8.99 -12.09
N ASP A 97 -3.33 8.12 -11.22
CA ASP A 97 -2.56 7.43 -10.19
C ASP A 97 -2.79 5.93 -10.27
N PRO A 98 -2.04 5.19 -11.12
CA PRO A 98 -2.20 3.74 -11.26
C PRO A 98 -1.77 2.94 -10.03
N ILE A 99 -1.10 3.59 -9.07
CA ILE A 99 -0.68 3.03 -7.80
C ILE A 99 -1.19 3.97 -6.70
N VAL A 100 -2.26 3.58 -6.01
CA VAL A 100 -2.92 4.42 -5.01
C VAL A 100 -2.50 4.00 -3.61
N ILE A 101 -1.99 4.97 -2.84
CA ILE A 101 -1.72 4.82 -1.42
C ILE A 101 -2.80 5.56 -0.64
N ARG A 102 -3.44 4.88 0.31
CA ARG A 102 -4.52 5.48 1.13
C ARG A 102 -4.67 4.81 2.50
N VAL A 103 -5.43 5.48 3.36
CA VAL A 103 -5.87 4.96 4.66
C VAL A 103 -7.31 4.47 4.54
N GLY A 104 -7.63 3.40 5.25
CA GLY A 104 -8.96 2.83 5.32
C GLY A 104 -9.10 1.92 6.54
N THR A 105 -10.33 1.55 6.88
CA THR A 105 -10.61 0.66 8.02
C THR A 105 -11.10 -0.71 7.55
N THR A 106 -11.57 -0.81 6.30
CA THR A 106 -12.12 -2.04 5.72
C THR A 106 -11.53 -2.33 4.34
N PRO A 107 -11.57 -3.60 3.87
CA PRO A 107 -11.10 -3.95 2.53
C PRO A 107 -11.81 -3.14 1.43
N LYS A 108 -13.09 -2.81 1.67
CA LYS A 108 -13.90 -2.04 0.72
C LYS A 108 -13.37 -0.62 0.53
N ASP A 109 -12.84 0.01 1.59
CA ASP A 109 -12.23 1.33 1.48
C ASP A 109 -11.09 1.32 0.46
N PHE A 110 -10.27 0.27 0.44
CA PHE A 110 -9.16 0.16 -0.50
C PHE A 110 -9.61 -0.20 -1.91
N LEU A 111 -10.50 -1.18 -2.04
CA LEU A 111 -10.88 -1.74 -3.34
C LEU A 111 -11.90 -0.87 -4.11
N GLU A 112 -12.45 0.18 -3.50
CA GLU A 112 -13.34 1.12 -4.19
C GLU A 112 -12.66 1.83 -5.39
N VAL A 113 -11.33 1.95 -5.36
CA VAL A 113 -10.56 2.57 -6.44
C VAL A 113 -10.00 1.56 -7.44
N ALA A 114 -10.16 0.24 -7.23
CA ALA A 114 -9.63 -0.77 -8.14
C ALA A 114 -10.28 -0.72 -9.53
N ASN A 115 -9.51 -1.06 -10.59
CA ASN A 115 -9.99 -1.14 -11.97
C ASN A 115 -10.87 -2.38 -12.22
#